data_AF-A0A968MIU0-F1
#
_entry.id   AF-A0A968MIU0-F1
#
_cell.length_a   1.000
_cell.length_b   1.000
_cell.length_c   1.000
_cell.angle_alpha   90.00
_cell.angle_beta   90.00
_cell.angle_gamma   90.00
#
_symmetry.space_group_name_H-M   'P 1'
#
loop_
_entity.id
_entity.type
_entity.pdbx_description
1 polymer ?
#
loop_
_entity_poly.entity_id
_entity_poly.type
_entity_poly.pdbx_seq_one_letter_code
_entity_poly.pdbx_strand_id
1 'polypeptide(L)'
;SEYKKEGIDIYAVHVQNEPNSCQNFPSCIWHPNDLATFIGSYLGPQLSADHSGTEIWLGTIERPQIERIDTILNHEEAKKYIHGIGFQWAGKGAIAEVQKKYPGMQLMQTETECGDGSNDWAAADHTFELMKHYFKHGANAYMYWNMVLDETGKSQWGWKQNSMITIHTETGEIKYNPEFFLMKHFSYFIDKGFYKIETSDENCLAFVKNNSLTFVYRNKGEAATKAFTVGEFTFYAELAGNSFNTFTLPFIIKNSIKC
;
A
#
# COMPACT_ATOMS: atom_id res chain seq x y z
N SER A 1 21.80 -12.72 -6.49
CA SER A 1 20.56 -13.36 -6.95
C SER A 1 20.58 -13.51 -8.46
N GLU A 2 19.82 -14.45 -9.03
CA GLU A 2 19.61 -14.55 -10.48
C GLU A 2 18.98 -13.25 -11.04
N TYR A 3 18.03 -12.65 -10.31
CA TYR A 3 17.45 -11.34 -10.66
C TYR A 3 18.50 -10.25 -10.86
N LYS A 4 19.55 -10.20 -10.04
CA LYS A 4 20.62 -9.22 -10.18
C LYS A 4 21.43 -9.42 -11.46
N LYS A 5 21.56 -10.66 -11.96
CA LYS A 5 22.21 -10.93 -13.26
C LYS A 5 21.41 -10.34 -14.42
N GLU A 6 20.10 -10.24 -14.25
CA GLU A 6 19.16 -9.57 -15.18
C GLU A 6 19.01 -8.06 -14.89
N GLY A 7 19.82 -7.49 -14.00
CA GLY A 7 19.77 -6.05 -13.67
C GLY A 7 18.62 -5.63 -12.76
N ILE A 8 17.98 -6.58 -12.06
CA ILE A 8 16.88 -6.32 -11.14
C ILE A 8 17.37 -6.45 -9.70
N ASP A 9 17.40 -5.32 -8.99
CA ASP A 9 17.69 -5.30 -7.55
C ASP A 9 16.43 -5.59 -6.73
N ILE A 10 16.53 -6.57 -5.83
CA ILE A 10 15.43 -6.92 -4.92
C ILE A 10 15.53 -6.04 -3.67
N TYR A 11 14.58 -5.11 -3.54
CA TYR A 11 14.50 -4.22 -2.38
C TYR A 11 14.10 -4.96 -1.10
N ALA A 12 13.06 -5.80 -1.19
CA ALA A 12 12.50 -6.49 -0.03
C ALA A 12 11.98 -7.88 -0.40
N VAL A 13 11.99 -8.77 0.58
CA VAL A 13 11.34 -10.07 0.53
C VAL A 13 10.33 -10.19 1.67
N HIS A 14 9.16 -10.73 1.34
CA HIS A 14 8.18 -11.21 2.32
C HIS A 14 8.32 -12.73 2.37
N VAL A 15 8.51 -13.27 3.58
CA VAL A 15 8.94 -14.67 3.74
C VAL A 15 7.95 -15.66 3.12
N GLN A 16 6.66 -15.38 3.24
CA GLN A 16 5.58 -16.19 2.71
C GLN A 16 4.36 -15.30 2.50
N ASN A 17 3.71 -15.40 1.34
CA ASN A 17 2.41 -14.78 1.11
C ASN A 17 1.35 -15.41 2.03
N GLU A 18 0.57 -14.57 2.73
CA GLU A 18 -0.55 -15.01 3.57
C GLU A 18 -0.19 -16.20 4.50
N PRO A 19 0.84 -16.08 5.35
CA PRO A 19 1.43 -17.22 6.09
C PRO A 19 0.49 -17.81 7.16
N ASN A 20 -0.69 -17.22 7.34
CA ASN A 20 -1.72 -17.61 8.28
C ASN A 20 -3.00 -18.14 7.59
N SER A 21 -2.93 -18.50 6.31
CA SER A 21 -4.05 -19.08 5.57
C SER A 21 -3.68 -20.28 4.70
N CYS A 22 -4.59 -21.26 4.70
CA CYS A 22 -4.61 -22.35 3.72
C CYS A 22 -5.52 -21.92 2.59
N GLN A 23 -4.92 -21.63 1.43
CA GLN A 23 -5.64 -21.17 0.26
C GLN A 23 -5.81 -22.31 -0.74
N ASN A 24 -6.76 -22.16 -1.67
CA ASN A 24 -6.91 -23.07 -2.81
C ASN A 24 -5.84 -22.87 -3.90
N PHE A 25 -4.98 -21.86 -3.73
CA PHE A 25 -3.80 -21.54 -4.51
C PHE A 25 -2.51 -21.81 -3.72
N PRO A 26 -1.31 -21.78 -4.36
CA PRO A 26 -0.05 -22.04 -3.69
C PRO A 26 0.09 -21.24 -2.40
N SER A 27 0.04 -21.96 -1.28
CA SER A 27 0.05 -21.40 0.08
C SER A 27 0.80 -22.33 1.02
N CYS A 28 1.35 -21.75 2.09
CA CYS A 28 2.06 -22.49 3.12
C CYS A 28 1.77 -21.81 4.46
N ILE A 29 1.09 -22.52 5.36
CA ILE A 29 0.86 -22.03 6.72
C ILE A 29 2.15 -22.18 7.51
N TRP A 30 2.53 -21.13 8.22
CA TRP A 30 3.60 -21.16 9.20
C TRP A 30 3.05 -21.01 10.61
N HIS A 31 3.56 -21.74 11.59
CA HIS A 31 3.36 -21.34 12.99
C HIS A 31 4.27 -20.15 13.32
N PRO A 32 3.85 -19.20 14.18
CA PRO A 32 4.63 -18.00 14.43
C PRO A 32 6.04 -18.26 14.96
N ASN A 33 6.22 -19.24 15.85
CA ASN A 33 7.54 -19.62 16.37
C ASN A 33 8.44 -20.24 15.30
N ASP A 34 7.88 -21.03 14.39
CA ASP A 34 8.64 -21.63 13.28
C ASP A 34 9.09 -20.55 12.29
N LEU A 35 8.21 -19.61 11.98
CA LEU A 35 8.53 -18.47 11.12
C LEU A 35 9.61 -17.58 11.75
N ALA A 36 9.48 -17.29 13.04
CA ALA A 36 10.49 -16.55 13.80
C ALA A 36 11.84 -17.27 13.80
N THR A 37 11.85 -18.59 14.02
CA THR A 37 13.06 -19.41 13.98
C THR A 37 13.68 -19.41 12.59
N PHE A 38 12.86 -19.54 11.54
CA PHE A 38 13.34 -19.48 10.16
C PHE A 38 13.97 -18.12 9.83
N ILE A 39 13.31 -17.02 10.19
CA ILE A 39 13.86 -15.66 10.00
C ILE A 39 15.15 -15.47 10.80
N GLY A 40 15.14 -15.77 12.10
CA GLY A 40 16.26 -15.47 12.99
C GLY A 40 17.49 -16.36 12.79
N SER A 41 17.28 -17.65 12.54
CA SER A 41 18.36 -18.65 12.54
C SER A 41 18.85 -19.03 11.15
N TYR A 42 18.08 -18.75 10.08
CA TYR A 42 18.40 -19.21 8.73
C TYR A 42 18.36 -18.08 7.70
N LEU A 43 17.17 -17.52 7.44
CA LEU A 43 16.99 -16.54 6.36
C LEU A 43 17.73 -15.24 6.66
N GLY A 44 17.56 -14.68 7.85
CA GLY A 44 18.15 -13.40 8.26
C GLY A 44 19.68 -13.37 8.13
N PRO A 45 20.42 -14.30 8.77
CA PRO A 45 21.87 -14.37 8.67
C PRO A 45 22.35 -14.55 7.22
N GLN A 46 21.75 -15.47 6.46
CA GLN A 46 22.17 -15.77 5.10
C GLN A 46 21.87 -14.61 4.15
N LEU A 47 20.67 -14.02 4.22
CA LEU A 47 20.30 -12.89 3.38
C LEU A 47 21.16 -11.66 3.69
N SER A 48 21.50 -11.42 4.96
CA SER A 48 22.39 -10.32 5.34
C SER A 48 23.81 -10.51 4.79
N ALA A 49 24.30 -11.75 4.76
CA ALA A 49 25.64 -12.08 4.23
C ALA A 49 25.71 -11.94 2.70
N ASP A 50 24.71 -12.45 1.99
CA ASP A 50 24.73 -12.52 0.53
C ASP A 50 24.14 -11.27 -0.15
N HIS A 51 23.15 -10.65 0.51
CA HIS A 51 22.26 -9.63 -0.04
C HIS A 51 21.96 -8.52 0.98
N SER A 52 23.00 -7.89 1.54
CA SER A 52 22.92 -6.88 2.61
C SER A 52 22.03 -5.65 2.33
N GLY A 53 21.61 -5.43 1.08
CA GLY A 53 20.68 -4.36 0.68
C GLY A 53 19.21 -4.80 0.57
N THR A 54 18.90 -6.08 0.81
CA THR A 54 17.54 -6.62 0.71
C THR A 54 16.91 -6.74 2.10
N GLU A 55 15.77 -6.09 2.29
CA GLU A 55 15.04 -6.09 3.56
C GLU A 55 14.16 -7.34 3.71
N ILE A 56 13.98 -7.80 4.94
CA ILE A 56 12.97 -8.81 5.28
C ILE A 56 11.75 -8.13 5.89
N TRP A 57 10.59 -8.40 5.31
CA TRP A 57 9.30 -7.90 5.79
C TRP A 57 8.44 -9.05 6.32
N LEU A 58 7.88 -8.86 7.51
CA LEU A 58 6.95 -9.81 8.11
C LEU A 58 5.58 -9.71 7.43
N GLY A 59 4.93 -10.84 7.20
CA GLY A 59 3.67 -10.93 6.47
C GLY A 59 3.88 -11.62 5.13
N THR A 60 2.93 -11.51 4.21
CA THR A 60 1.81 -10.56 4.18
C THR A 60 0.64 -10.96 5.10
N ILE A 61 0.34 -10.16 6.12
CA ILE A 61 -0.66 -10.48 7.14
C ILE A 61 -2.07 -10.22 6.61
N GLU A 62 -2.84 -11.26 6.32
CA GLU A 62 -4.20 -11.13 5.76
C GLU A 62 -5.35 -11.24 6.78
N ARG A 63 -5.05 -11.69 8.01
CA ARG A 63 -6.01 -11.74 9.14
C ARG A 63 -5.56 -10.82 10.27
N PRO A 64 -6.47 -10.26 11.08
CA PRO A 64 -6.13 -9.36 12.17
C PRO A 64 -5.61 -10.12 13.42
N GLN A 65 -4.58 -10.94 13.25
CA GLN A 65 -4.01 -11.82 14.29
C GLN A 65 -2.73 -11.22 14.86
N ILE A 66 -2.89 -10.25 15.76
CA ILE A 66 -1.81 -9.45 16.35
C ILE A 66 -0.89 -10.32 17.21
N GLU A 67 -1.44 -11.33 17.88
CA GLU A 67 -0.70 -12.27 18.71
C GLU A 67 0.41 -13.02 17.93
N ARG A 68 0.20 -13.23 16.63
CA ARG A 68 1.20 -13.86 15.75
C ARG A 68 2.34 -12.91 15.41
N ILE A 69 2.00 -11.64 15.17
CA ILE A 69 2.98 -10.57 14.96
C ILE A 69 3.82 -10.42 16.23
N ASP A 70 3.18 -10.36 17.40
CA ASP A 70 3.84 -10.27 18.69
C ASP A 70 4.82 -11.42 18.93
N THR A 71 4.39 -12.65 18.66
CA THR A 71 5.23 -13.83 18.86
C THR A 71 6.54 -13.72 18.08
N ILE A 72 6.47 -13.22 16.84
CA ILE A 72 7.64 -13.09 15.97
C ILE A 72 8.50 -11.88 16.35
N LEU A 73 7.89 -10.73 16.63
CA LEU A 73 8.64 -9.51 16.98
C LEU A 73 9.25 -9.55 18.38
N ASN A 74 8.74 -10.39 19.27
CA ASN A 74 9.34 -10.66 20.58
C ASN A 74 10.43 -11.74 20.53
N HIS A 75 10.63 -12.41 19.39
CA HIS A 75 11.71 -13.39 19.23
C HIS A 75 13.05 -12.68 19.03
N GLU A 76 13.97 -12.83 19.98
CA GLU A 76 15.24 -12.08 20.07
C GLU A 76 16.06 -12.10 18.78
N GLU A 77 16.17 -13.24 18.10
CA GLU A 77 16.95 -13.35 16.86
C GLU A 77 16.18 -12.86 15.63
N ALA A 78 14.86 -13.03 15.58
CA ALA A 78 14.07 -12.73 14.39
C ALA A 78 13.91 -11.21 14.22
N LYS A 79 13.61 -10.52 15.33
CA LYS A 79 13.37 -9.07 15.34
C LYS A 79 14.53 -8.24 14.80
N LYS A 80 15.76 -8.77 14.85
CA LYS A 80 16.97 -8.10 14.33
C LYS A 80 16.95 -7.96 12.81
N TYR A 81 16.22 -8.84 12.11
CA TYR A 81 16.20 -8.90 10.65
C TYR A 81 14.92 -8.35 10.03
N ILE A 82 13.87 -8.10 10.83
CA ILE A 82 12.58 -7.63 10.33
C ILE A 82 12.60 -6.10 10.22
N HIS A 83 12.42 -5.60 9.01
CA HIS A 83 12.46 -4.17 8.69
C HIS A 83 11.07 -3.52 8.63
N GLY A 84 10.04 -4.33 8.34
CA GLY A 84 8.67 -3.85 8.24
C GLY A 84 7.64 -4.97 8.29
N ILE A 85 6.36 -4.59 8.29
CA ILE A 85 5.22 -5.51 8.34
C ILE A 85 4.27 -5.17 7.18
N GLY A 86 3.94 -6.19 6.39
CA GLY A 86 2.98 -6.12 5.29
C GLY A 86 1.60 -6.59 5.72
N PHE A 87 0.55 -5.92 5.25
CA PHE A 87 -0.85 -6.24 5.53
C PHE A 87 -1.68 -6.35 4.24
N GLN A 88 -2.64 -7.27 4.26
CA GLN A 88 -3.62 -7.50 3.18
C GLN A 88 -5.01 -7.71 3.79
N TRP A 89 -6.06 -7.66 2.97
CA TRP A 89 -7.41 -8.13 3.31
C TRP A 89 -7.89 -7.74 4.72
N ALA A 90 -8.31 -8.73 5.53
CA ALA A 90 -8.81 -8.50 6.89
C ALA A 90 -7.70 -8.07 7.88
N GLY A 91 -6.43 -8.25 7.52
CA GLY A 91 -5.25 -7.77 8.24
C GLY A 91 -5.24 -6.25 8.41
N LYS A 92 -6.01 -5.52 7.58
CA LYS A 92 -6.31 -4.10 7.79
C LYS A 92 -6.87 -3.80 9.19
N GLY A 93 -7.50 -4.77 9.86
CA GLY A 93 -7.98 -4.62 11.23
C GLY A 93 -6.87 -4.54 12.28
N ALA A 94 -5.66 -5.03 11.99
CA ALA A 94 -4.55 -5.07 12.95
C ALA A 94 -3.62 -3.85 12.88
N ILE A 95 -3.52 -3.18 11.72
CA ILE A 95 -2.48 -2.17 11.48
C ILE A 95 -2.50 -1.01 12.49
N ALA A 96 -3.68 -0.56 12.94
CA ALA A 96 -3.80 0.54 13.90
C ALA A 96 -3.22 0.18 15.28
N GLU A 97 -3.39 -1.05 15.73
CA GLU A 97 -2.83 -1.52 17.01
C GLU A 97 -1.33 -1.82 16.87
N VAL A 98 -0.93 -2.44 15.76
CA VAL A 98 0.48 -2.68 15.46
C VAL A 98 1.26 -1.37 15.41
N GLN A 99 0.73 -0.32 14.78
CA GLN A 99 1.36 1.01 14.73
C GLN A 99 1.53 1.61 16.13
N LYS A 100 0.56 1.44 17.03
CA LYS A 100 0.67 1.92 18.42
C LYS A 100 1.70 1.14 19.22
N LYS A 101 1.76 -0.18 19.02
CA LYS A 101 2.64 -1.09 19.77
C LYS A 101 4.09 -1.06 19.29
N TYR A 102 4.29 -0.87 17.99
CA TYR A 102 5.58 -0.88 17.31
C TYR A 102 5.77 0.41 16.47
N PRO A 103 5.79 1.60 17.10
CA PRO A 103 5.76 2.88 16.37
C PRO A 103 6.99 3.17 15.49
N GLY A 104 8.09 2.44 15.69
CA GLY A 104 9.29 2.52 14.84
C GLY A 104 9.30 1.56 13.66
N MET A 105 8.33 0.66 13.56
CA MET A 105 8.27 -0.35 12.50
C MET A 105 7.68 0.25 11.22
N GLN A 106 8.28 -0.06 10.06
CA GLN A 106 7.68 0.29 8.77
C GLN A 106 6.46 -0.59 8.52
N LEU A 107 5.39 -0.01 7.97
CA LEU A 107 4.15 -0.71 7.68
C LEU A 107 3.83 -0.56 6.20
N MET A 108 3.34 -1.62 5.55
CA MET A 108 3.00 -1.58 4.13
C MET A 108 1.65 -2.26 3.91
N GLN A 109 0.82 -1.66 3.08
CA GLN A 109 -0.25 -2.40 2.43
C GLN A 109 0.36 -3.07 1.19
N THR A 110 0.35 -4.40 1.16
CA THR A 110 1.16 -5.19 0.21
C THR A 110 0.38 -5.75 -0.96
N GLU A 111 -0.95 -5.77 -0.89
CA GLU A 111 -1.81 -6.27 -1.96
C GLU A 111 -3.25 -5.78 -1.79
N THR A 112 -3.75 -5.13 -2.84
CA THR A 112 -5.13 -4.62 -2.90
C THR A 112 -6.11 -5.79 -2.99
N GLU A 113 -7.25 -5.68 -2.32
CA GLU A 113 -8.32 -6.68 -2.39
C GLU A 113 -8.71 -6.94 -3.86
N CYS A 114 -8.90 -8.20 -4.25
CA CYS A 114 -8.96 -8.55 -5.68
C CYS A 114 -10.19 -8.04 -6.43
N GLY A 115 -11.23 -7.58 -5.74
CA GLY A 115 -12.51 -7.21 -6.34
C GLY A 115 -13.26 -8.40 -6.95
N ASP A 116 -14.25 -8.09 -7.78
CA ASP A 116 -15.17 -9.04 -8.42
C ASP A 116 -15.17 -8.95 -9.97
N GLY A 117 -14.27 -8.14 -10.53
CA GLY A 117 -14.17 -7.86 -11.96
C GLY A 117 -15.06 -6.73 -12.46
N SER A 118 -15.71 -5.95 -11.58
CA SER A 118 -16.51 -4.79 -11.98
C SER A 118 -15.70 -3.76 -12.77
N ASN A 119 -14.43 -3.54 -12.36
CA ASN A 119 -13.53 -2.53 -12.91
C ASN A 119 -14.21 -1.16 -13.09
N ASP A 120 -15.06 -0.76 -12.13
CA ASP A 120 -15.90 0.43 -12.20
C ASP A 120 -15.46 1.52 -11.18
N TRP A 121 -16.24 2.60 -11.12
CA TRP A 121 -15.96 3.69 -10.17
C TRP A 121 -16.14 3.29 -8.71
N ALA A 122 -17.06 2.35 -8.42
CA ALA A 122 -17.25 1.86 -7.06
C ALA A 122 -16.03 1.08 -6.57
N ALA A 123 -15.39 0.31 -7.44
CA ALA A 123 -14.10 -0.32 -7.15
C ALA A 123 -13.01 0.71 -6.84
N ALA A 124 -12.88 1.78 -7.65
CA ALA A 124 -11.92 2.83 -7.36
C ALA A 124 -12.22 3.59 -6.06
N ASP A 125 -13.50 3.84 -5.75
CA ASP A 125 -13.88 4.42 -4.47
C ASP A 125 -13.49 3.52 -3.29
N HIS A 126 -13.76 2.22 -3.39
CA HIS A 126 -13.36 1.24 -2.38
C HIS A 126 -11.84 1.23 -2.16
N THR A 127 -11.06 1.19 -3.24
CA THR A 127 -9.59 1.22 -3.18
C THR A 127 -9.08 2.53 -2.57
N PHE A 128 -9.71 3.67 -2.85
CA PHE A 128 -9.38 4.93 -2.18
C PHE A 128 -9.72 4.92 -0.68
N GLU A 129 -10.85 4.32 -0.27
CA GLU A 129 -11.16 4.12 1.15
C GLU A 129 -10.11 3.23 1.85
N LEU A 130 -9.63 2.17 1.17
CA LEU A 130 -8.53 1.35 1.67
C LEU A 130 -7.24 2.17 1.81
N MET A 131 -6.85 2.94 0.79
CA MET A 131 -5.67 3.82 0.88
C MET A 131 -5.78 4.77 2.07
N LYS A 132 -6.93 5.41 2.26
CA LYS A 132 -7.18 6.28 3.42
C LYS A 132 -6.99 5.53 4.72
N HIS A 133 -7.57 4.34 4.85
CA HIS A 133 -7.42 3.50 6.04
C HIS A 133 -5.95 3.19 6.33
N TYR A 134 -5.21 2.72 5.34
CA TYR A 134 -3.82 2.30 5.54
C TYR A 134 -2.89 3.47 5.83
N PHE A 135 -2.98 4.57 5.07
CA PHE A 135 -2.15 5.75 5.30
C PHE A 135 -2.50 6.44 6.64
N LYS A 136 -3.77 6.46 7.06
CA LYS A 136 -4.17 6.93 8.39
C LYS A 136 -3.53 6.14 9.53
N HIS A 137 -3.29 4.85 9.31
CA HIS A 137 -2.69 3.95 10.32
C HIS A 137 -1.20 3.69 10.10
N GLY A 138 -0.51 4.59 9.39
CA GLY A 138 0.95 4.61 9.34
C GLY A 138 1.58 3.73 8.25
N ALA A 139 0.80 3.23 7.28
CA ALA A 139 1.38 2.57 6.12
C ALA A 139 2.27 3.55 5.33
N ASN A 140 3.46 3.10 4.96
CA ASN A 140 4.45 3.83 4.18
C ASN A 140 4.24 3.67 2.68
N ALA A 141 3.56 2.60 2.25
CA ALA A 141 3.28 2.30 0.84
C ALA A 141 1.98 1.49 0.68
N TYR A 142 1.44 1.53 -0.54
CA TYR A 142 0.24 0.80 -0.97
C TYR A 142 0.52 0.15 -2.33
N MET A 143 0.25 -1.14 -2.45
CA MET A 143 0.54 -1.96 -3.62
C MET A 143 -0.75 -2.51 -4.24
N TYR A 144 -0.89 -2.31 -5.56
CA TYR A 144 -1.98 -2.90 -6.33
C TYR A 144 -1.65 -4.33 -6.75
N TRP A 145 -2.65 -5.20 -6.87
CA TRP A 145 -2.43 -6.63 -7.16
C TRP A 145 -2.15 -6.90 -8.64
N ASN A 146 -3.18 -7.17 -9.43
CA ASN A 146 -3.03 -7.43 -10.86
C ASN A 146 -3.04 -6.12 -11.65
N MET A 147 -1.89 -5.69 -12.15
CA MET A 147 -1.81 -4.47 -12.95
C MET A 147 -2.51 -4.62 -14.31
N VAL A 148 -2.40 -5.79 -14.93
CA VAL A 148 -2.93 -6.07 -16.27
C VAL A 148 -3.60 -7.44 -16.27
N LEU A 149 -4.84 -7.53 -16.73
CA LEU A 149 -5.56 -8.77 -16.97
C LEU A 149 -6.19 -8.77 -18.38
N ASP A 150 -6.60 -9.95 -18.83
CA ASP A 150 -7.43 -10.07 -20.04
C ASP A 150 -8.88 -9.63 -19.80
N GLU A 151 -9.70 -9.61 -20.85
CA GLU A 151 -11.12 -9.26 -20.80
C GLU A 151 -11.97 -10.17 -19.91
N THR A 152 -11.49 -11.35 -19.53
CA THR A 152 -12.19 -12.24 -18.62
C THR A 152 -11.98 -11.83 -17.16
N GLY A 153 -10.79 -11.32 -16.86
CA GLY A 153 -10.33 -10.97 -15.51
C GLY A 153 -10.34 -12.16 -14.55
N LYS A 154 -10.39 -13.42 -15.05
CA LYS A 154 -10.54 -14.60 -14.20
C LYS A 154 -9.19 -15.13 -13.75
N SER A 155 -9.08 -15.43 -12.46
CA SER A 155 -7.95 -16.19 -11.93
C SER A 155 -7.97 -17.62 -12.46
N GLN A 156 -6.84 -18.33 -12.32
CA GLN A 156 -6.75 -19.76 -12.64
C GLN A 156 -7.72 -20.64 -11.83
N TRP A 157 -8.25 -20.11 -10.73
CA TRP A 157 -9.18 -20.79 -9.83
C TRP A 157 -10.63 -20.29 -10.00
N GLY A 158 -10.90 -19.50 -11.05
CA GLY A 158 -12.23 -19.26 -11.58
C GLY A 158 -12.98 -18.02 -11.08
N TRP A 159 -12.46 -17.30 -10.09
CA TRP A 159 -13.06 -16.04 -9.64
C TRP A 159 -12.58 -14.86 -10.49
N LYS A 160 -13.43 -13.85 -10.64
CA LYS A 160 -13.10 -12.61 -11.36
C LYS A 160 -12.37 -11.63 -10.45
N GLN A 161 -11.46 -10.86 -11.03
CA GLN A 161 -10.61 -9.90 -10.36
C GLN A 161 -10.64 -8.57 -11.10
N ASN A 162 -10.48 -7.48 -10.35
CA ASN A 162 -10.21 -6.19 -10.92
C ASN A 162 -8.75 -6.08 -11.37
N SER A 163 -8.51 -5.14 -12.27
CA SER A 163 -7.19 -4.79 -12.79
C SER A 163 -7.13 -3.31 -13.12
N MET A 164 -5.94 -2.72 -13.08
CA MET A 164 -5.75 -1.36 -13.58
C MET A 164 -5.98 -1.30 -15.10
N ILE A 165 -5.51 -2.30 -15.84
CA ILE A 165 -5.58 -2.34 -17.29
C ILE A 165 -6.19 -3.67 -17.75
N THR A 166 -7.15 -3.59 -18.65
CA THR A 166 -7.70 -4.74 -19.36
C THR A 166 -7.18 -4.74 -20.80
N ILE A 167 -6.65 -5.87 -21.28
CA ILE A 167 -6.22 -6.05 -22.67
C ILE A 167 -7.11 -7.10 -23.32
N HIS A 168 -7.82 -6.73 -24.38
CA HIS A 168 -8.61 -7.66 -25.16
C HIS A 168 -7.70 -8.57 -25.99
N THR A 169 -7.74 -9.87 -25.74
CA THR A 169 -6.78 -10.83 -26.32
C THR A 169 -6.88 -10.98 -27.84
N GLU A 170 -8.08 -10.82 -28.41
CA GLU A 170 -8.29 -10.94 -29.87
C GLU A 170 -7.99 -9.65 -30.63
N THR A 171 -8.37 -8.50 -30.08
CA THR A 171 -8.27 -7.20 -30.78
C THR A 171 -7.03 -6.40 -30.42
N GLY A 172 -6.39 -6.71 -29.28
CA GLY A 172 -5.33 -5.89 -28.70
C GLY A 172 -5.81 -4.56 -28.12
N GLU A 173 -7.13 -4.35 -28.00
CA GLU A 173 -7.69 -3.14 -27.41
C GLU A 173 -7.28 -3.03 -25.94
N ILE A 174 -6.77 -1.85 -25.56
CA ILE A 174 -6.33 -1.54 -24.19
C ILE A 174 -7.36 -0.64 -23.53
N LYS A 175 -7.93 -1.11 -22.42
CA LYS A 175 -8.83 -0.34 -21.56
C LYS A 175 -8.14 -0.02 -20.24
N TYR A 176 -8.06 1.27 -19.91
CA TYR A 176 -7.63 1.75 -18.61
C TYR A 176 -8.84 1.87 -17.68
N ASN A 177 -8.87 1.10 -16.60
CA ASN A 177 -9.98 1.08 -15.65
C ASN A 177 -9.84 2.23 -14.63
N PRO A 178 -10.91 2.64 -13.92
CA PRO A 178 -10.86 3.74 -12.95
C PRO A 178 -9.74 3.62 -11.90
N GLU A 179 -9.43 2.40 -11.46
CA GLU A 179 -8.33 2.14 -10.51
C GLU A 179 -6.95 2.46 -11.07
N PHE A 180 -6.73 2.38 -12.39
CA PHE A 180 -5.49 2.87 -13.01
C PHE A 180 -5.29 4.38 -12.77
N PHE A 181 -6.35 5.15 -13.01
CA PHE A 181 -6.28 6.60 -12.83
C PHE A 181 -6.14 6.97 -11.36
N LEU A 182 -6.85 6.27 -10.46
CA LEU A 182 -6.66 6.40 -9.02
C LEU A 182 -5.19 6.17 -8.64
N MET A 183 -4.61 5.02 -9.00
CA MET A 183 -3.21 4.71 -8.68
C MET A 183 -2.26 5.77 -9.25
N LYS A 184 -2.51 6.25 -10.49
CA LYS A 184 -1.73 7.31 -11.13
C LYS A 184 -1.79 8.65 -10.39
N HIS A 185 -2.93 9.02 -9.79
CA HIS A 185 -3.07 10.24 -8.98
C HIS A 185 -2.11 10.26 -7.77
N PHE A 186 -1.64 9.09 -7.33
CA PHE A 186 -0.60 8.95 -6.31
C PHE A 186 0.78 8.71 -6.93
N SER A 187 0.96 7.62 -7.68
CA SER A 187 2.29 7.14 -8.09
C SER A 187 3.03 8.09 -9.02
N TYR A 188 2.32 8.95 -9.76
CA TYR A 188 2.94 9.96 -10.61
C TYR A 188 3.43 11.19 -9.83
N PHE A 189 2.76 11.54 -8.72
CA PHE A 189 2.96 12.80 -8.01
C PHE A 189 3.63 12.65 -6.64
N ILE A 190 3.62 11.45 -6.07
CA ILE A 190 4.08 11.14 -4.71
C ILE A 190 5.10 10.01 -4.82
N ASP A 191 6.37 10.39 -4.82
CA ASP A 191 7.50 9.45 -4.84
C ASP A 191 8.07 9.19 -3.43
N LYS A 192 9.15 8.41 -3.35
CA LYS A 192 9.81 8.10 -2.08
C LYS A 192 10.25 9.38 -1.34
N GLY A 193 9.96 9.44 -0.04
CA GLY A 193 10.38 10.54 0.85
C GLY A 193 9.28 11.57 1.14
N PHE A 194 8.11 11.44 0.52
CA PHE A 194 6.91 12.11 1.00
C PHE A 194 6.46 11.52 2.34
N TYR A 195 5.97 12.37 3.25
CA TYR A 195 5.30 11.93 4.48
C TYR A 195 3.89 12.50 4.55
N LYS A 196 2.95 11.71 5.08
CA LYS A 196 1.54 12.11 5.25
C LYS A 196 1.42 13.24 6.27
N ILE A 197 0.52 14.19 6.00
CA ILE A 197 0.01 15.15 6.99
C ILE A 197 -1.49 14.96 7.22
N GLU A 198 -2.02 15.48 8.33
CA GLU A 198 -3.45 15.43 8.61
C GLU A 198 -4.23 16.45 7.78
N THR A 199 -5.47 16.09 7.43
CA THR A 199 -6.43 16.90 6.69
C THR A 199 -7.73 16.98 7.48
N SER A 200 -8.49 18.07 7.31
CA SER A 200 -9.80 18.23 7.95
C SER A 200 -10.95 17.59 7.18
N ASP A 201 -10.73 17.24 5.91
CA ASP A 201 -11.72 16.62 5.01
C ASP A 201 -11.28 15.18 4.74
N GLU A 202 -12.15 14.22 5.09
CA GLU A 202 -11.86 12.79 4.94
C GLU A 202 -11.75 12.33 3.49
N ASN A 203 -12.12 13.15 2.51
CA ASN A 203 -11.91 12.86 1.10
C ASN A 203 -10.54 13.33 0.58
N CYS A 204 -9.67 13.81 1.48
CA CYS A 204 -8.37 14.36 1.15
C CYS A 204 -7.24 13.55 1.80
N LEU A 205 -6.27 13.11 0.98
CA LEU A 205 -4.98 12.59 1.44
C LEU A 205 -3.87 13.55 1.03
N ALA A 206 -3.07 14.02 1.99
CA ALA A 206 -2.06 15.04 1.79
C ALA A 206 -0.69 14.57 2.26
N PHE A 207 0.34 14.92 1.47
CA PHE A 207 1.71 14.50 1.68
C PHE A 207 2.67 15.65 1.41
N VAL A 208 3.77 15.72 2.17
CA VAL A 208 4.78 16.77 2.04
C VAL A 208 6.16 16.18 1.76
N LYS A 209 6.91 16.82 0.86
CA LYS A 209 8.34 16.57 0.60
C LYS A 209 9.01 17.88 0.17
N ASN A 210 10.17 18.21 0.74
CA ASN A 210 11.02 19.36 0.32
C ASN A 210 10.26 20.65 0.02
N ASN A 211 9.50 21.16 1.00
CA ASN A 211 8.66 22.35 0.89
C ASN A 211 7.60 22.29 -0.23
N SER A 212 7.15 21.10 -0.61
CA SER A 212 6.05 20.89 -1.54
C SER A 212 4.97 20.06 -0.85
N LEU A 213 3.74 20.53 -0.94
CA LEU A 213 2.53 19.81 -0.54
C LEU A 213 1.87 19.24 -1.79
N THR A 214 1.66 17.93 -1.80
CA THR A 214 0.85 17.25 -2.80
C THR A 214 -0.33 16.60 -2.10
N PHE A 215 -1.55 16.83 -2.58
CA PHE A 215 -2.73 16.15 -2.03
C PHE A 215 -3.65 15.65 -3.14
N VAL A 216 -4.31 14.53 -2.85
CA VAL A 216 -5.33 13.91 -3.69
C VAL A 216 -6.69 14.12 -3.03
N TYR A 217 -7.63 14.67 -3.78
CA TYR A 217 -9.00 14.95 -3.35
C TYR A 217 -10.02 14.18 -4.19
N ARG A 218 -10.95 13.51 -3.50
CA ARG A 218 -12.05 12.75 -4.11
C ARG A 218 -13.36 13.56 -4.06
N ASN A 219 -13.83 14.05 -5.21
CA ASN A 219 -15.18 14.61 -5.33
C ASN A 219 -16.18 13.53 -5.75
N LYS A 220 -16.93 12.97 -4.80
CA LYS A 220 -17.97 11.95 -5.07
C LYS A 220 -19.28 12.54 -5.60
N GLY A 221 -19.51 13.83 -5.40
CA GLY A 221 -20.77 14.50 -5.75
C GLY A 221 -20.82 14.99 -7.19
N GLU A 222 -21.72 15.93 -7.44
CA GLU A 222 -21.81 16.66 -8.69
C GLU A 222 -20.61 17.61 -8.89
N ALA A 223 -20.55 18.21 -10.08
CA ALA A 223 -19.55 19.24 -10.34
C ALA A 223 -19.74 20.41 -9.37
N ALA A 224 -18.64 20.87 -8.76
CA ALA A 224 -18.69 21.90 -7.73
C ALA A 224 -17.40 22.72 -7.68
N THR A 225 -17.51 23.99 -7.31
CA THR A 225 -16.36 24.79 -6.91
C THR A 225 -16.05 24.53 -5.44
N LYS A 226 -14.85 24.01 -5.16
CA LYS A 226 -14.39 23.69 -3.80
C LYS A 226 -13.28 24.67 -3.39
N ALA A 227 -13.38 25.20 -2.17
CA ALA A 227 -12.30 25.96 -1.54
C ALA A 227 -11.33 25.02 -0.81
N PHE A 228 -10.04 25.26 -0.97
CA PHE A 228 -8.96 24.57 -0.28
C PHE A 228 -8.12 25.59 0.49
N THR A 229 -7.93 25.37 1.79
CA THR A 229 -7.14 26.25 2.66
C THR A 229 -5.91 25.51 3.17
N VAL A 230 -4.73 26.10 2.95
CA VAL A 230 -3.43 25.60 3.40
C VAL A 230 -2.74 26.71 4.17
N GLY A 231 -2.76 26.63 5.50
CA GLY A 231 -2.31 27.73 6.35
C GLY A 231 -3.17 28.99 6.13
N GLU A 232 -2.54 30.08 5.71
CA GLU A 232 -3.21 31.36 5.41
C GLU A 232 -3.64 31.48 3.93
N PHE A 233 -3.21 30.54 3.07
CA PHE A 233 -3.53 30.55 1.65
C PHE A 233 -4.83 29.79 1.39
N THR A 234 -5.74 30.40 0.63
CA THR A 234 -6.96 29.75 0.16
C THR A 234 -7.08 29.92 -1.35
N PHE A 235 -7.42 28.84 -2.04
CA PHE A 235 -7.73 28.85 -3.47
C PHE A 235 -9.02 28.06 -3.74
N TYR A 236 -9.59 28.29 -4.91
CA TYR A 236 -10.81 27.63 -5.36
C TYR A 236 -10.49 26.79 -6.60
N ALA A 237 -11.05 25.59 -6.67
CA ALA A 237 -10.94 24.74 -7.86
C ALA A 237 -12.33 24.28 -8.30
N GLU A 238 -12.56 24.29 -9.60
CA GLU A 238 -13.72 23.65 -10.21
C GLU A 238 -13.43 22.15 -10.33
N LEU A 239 -14.22 21.33 -9.64
CA LEU A 239 -14.08 19.89 -9.62
C LEU A 239 -15.21 19.29 -10.45
N ALA A 240 -14.87 18.42 -11.40
CA ALA A 240 -15.88 17.62 -12.07
C ALA A 240 -16.58 16.69 -11.08
N GLY A 241 -17.85 16.37 -11.34
CA GLY A 241 -18.56 15.37 -10.55
C GLY A 241 -17.92 14.00 -10.71
N ASN A 242 -17.96 13.18 -9.66
CA ASN A 242 -17.35 11.86 -9.65
C ASN A 242 -15.87 11.87 -10.15
N SER A 243 -15.01 12.71 -9.58
CA SER A 243 -13.59 12.84 -9.97
C SER A 243 -12.59 12.59 -8.83
N PHE A 244 -11.36 12.22 -9.21
CA PHE A 244 -10.15 12.35 -8.38
C PHE A 244 -9.33 13.53 -8.90
N ASN A 245 -8.75 14.32 -7.99
CA ASN A 245 -8.01 15.54 -8.33
C ASN A 245 -6.71 15.56 -7.54
N THR A 246 -5.59 15.86 -8.19
CA THR A 246 -4.29 16.04 -7.50
C THR A 246 -3.83 17.48 -7.64
N PHE A 247 -3.44 18.07 -6.52
CA PHE A 247 -2.86 19.42 -6.49
C PHE A 247 -1.48 19.37 -5.86
N THR A 248 -0.54 20.10 -6.45
CA THR A 248 0.81 20.27 -5.91
C THR A 248 1.09 21.76 -5.74
N LEU A 249 1.49 22.15 -4.54
CA LEU A 249 1.67 23.53 -4.12
C LEU A 249 3.00 23.70 -3.39
N PRO A 250 3.66 24.87 -3.47
CA PRO A 250 4.70 25.24 -2.52
C PRO A 250 4.13 25.27 -1.10
N PHE A 251 4.83 24.66 -0.15
CA PHE A 251 4.42 24.56 1.24
C PHE A 251 5.62 24.68 2.17
N ILE A 252 5.70 25.77 2.93
CA ILE A 252 6.72 25.91 3.97
C ILE A 252 6.11 25.45 5.28
N ILE A 253 6.66 24.39 5.87
CA ILE A 253 6.34 24.04 7.26
C ILE A 253 6.86 25.20 8.10
N LYS A 254 5.95 26.03 8.63
CA LYS A 254 6.32 26.99 9.69
C LYS A 254 6.67 26.15 10.92
N ASN A 255 7.92 25.68 11.01
CA ASN A 255 8.51 25.19 12.25
C ASN A 255 8.57 26.40 13.18
N SER A 256 7.50 26.68 13.91
CA SER A 256 7.54 27.66 14.98
C SER A 256 8.43 27.11 16.08
N ILE A 257 9.72 27.46 16.05
CA ILE A 257 10.48 27.59 17.30
C ILE A 257 9.86 28.81 17.98
N LYS A 258 8.95 28.57 18.92
CA LYS A 258 8.66 29.57 19.95
C LYS A 258 9.84 29.53 20.91
N CYS A 259 10.78 30.47 20.76
CA CYS A 259 11.65 30.87 21.86
C CYS A 259 10.84 31.67 22.87
#